data_AF-I0R782-F1
#
_entry.id   AF-I0R782-F1
#
_cell.length_a   1.000
_cell.length_b   1.000
_cell.length_c   1.000
_cell.angle_alpha   90.00
_cell.angle_beta   90.00
_cell.angle_gamma   90.00
#
_symmetry.space_group_name_H-M   'P 1'
#
loop_
_entity.id
_entity.type
_entity.pdbx_description
1 polymer ?
#
loop_
_entity_poly.entity_id
_entity_poly.type
_entity_poly.pdbx_seq_one_letter_code
_entity_poly.pdbx_strand_id
1 'polypeptide(L)'
;MELKIYNPSEDGFIKPIEWNYEELKAELSQKLEQYKGLVYTEDQIKEAKADRAKLNALATAIDGKRKELKKQCLQPYEQFEAQIKDLLAVIKEPVALIDSQIKGYEEEKKAKKLEEVKALFEKLKDAAGEEFEFVSFEQIFEDKFLNASLSLKMVETVISNKFNSIKCNLKTIADLKEYSFEATEVYKETLNLNEALEKAKYMVDIAEKKKAEEERKEQEEKEEVKEITPDMQDVKESATDIKREWTAFEAYLSTEEAKMLAAWLKLNNIKIRRI
;
A
#
# COMPACT_ATOMS: atom_id res chain seq x y z
N MET A 1 42.54 14.82 18.39
CA MET A 1 42.72 15.10 19.84
C MET A 1 42.46 13.80 20.57
N GLU A 2 43.34 13.39 21.46
CA GLU A 2 43.14 12.18 22.28
C GLU A 2 42.76 12.61 23.70
N LEU A 3 41.69 12.03 24.23
CA LEU A 3 41.27 12.26 25.62
C LEU A 3 42.22 11.53 26.56
N LYS A 4 43.08 12.28 27.26
CA LYS A 4 43.93 11.74 28.33
C LYS A 4 43.33 12.11 29.69
N ILE A 5 42.78 11.11 30.38
CA ILE A 5 42.23 11.27 31.73
C ILE A 5 43.34 10.94 32.72
N TYR A 6 43.86 11.95 33.39
CA TYR A 6 44.80 11.77 34.50
C TYR A 6 43.99 11.86 35.80
N ASN A 7 43.88 10.74 36.53
CA ASN A 7 43.37 10.77 37.90
C ASN A 7 44.57 10.71 38.88
N PRO A 8 44.56 11.46 40.00
CA PRO A 8 45.72 11.59 40.87
C PRO A 8 45.74 10.45 41.89
N SER A 9 46.18 9.29 41.46
CA SER A 9 46.78 8.28 42.34
C SER A 9 47.78 7.54 41.48
N GLU A 10 49.06 7.57 41.86
CA GLU A 10 50.18 6.96 41.14
C GLU A 10 50.06 5.44 40.88
N ASP A 11 48.94 4.78 41.21
CA ASP A 11 48.72 3.34 41.04
C ASP A 11 47.28 2.91 40.67
N GLY A 12 46.44 3.80 40.13
CA GLY A 12 45.17 3.39 39.48
C GLY A 12 44.06 2.83 40.39
N PHE A 13 44.26 2.69 41.70
CA PHE A 13 43.22 2.33 42.67
C PHE A 13 42.84 3.52 43.57
N ILE A 14 41.54 3.73 43.76
CA ILE A 14 41.03 4.55 44.87
C ILE A 14 41.45 3.83 46.16
N LYS A 15 42.34 4.44 46.96
CA LYS A 15 42.80 3.84 48.21
C LYS A 15 41.60 3.55 49.13
N PRO A 16 41.56 2.40 49.82
CA PRO A 16 40.50 2.10 50.77
C PRO A 16 40.47 3.15 51.89
N ILE A 17 39.27 3.47 52.36
CA ILE A 17 39.07 4.43 53.45
C ILE A 17 39.47 3.73 54.76
N GLU A 18 40.63 4.12 55.31
CA GLU A 18 41.11 3.64 56.61
C GLU A 18 40.48 4.43 57.76
N TRP A 19 39.98 3.72 58.76
CA TRP A 19 39.39 4.32 59.97
C TRP A 19 39.45 3.32 61.15
N ASN A 20 39.24 3.81 62.37
CA ASN A 20 39.37 3.06 63.62
C ASN A 20 38.17 2.12 63.92
N TYR A 21 37.76 1.33 62.93
CA TYR A 21 36.61 0.43 63.02
C TYR A 21 36.71 -0.56 64.19
N GLU A 22 37.85 -1.23 64.35
CA GLU A 22 38.04 -2.25 65.39
C GLU A 22 37.99 -1.65 66.81
N GLU A 23 38.61 -0.49 67.04
CA GLU A 23 38.53 0.22 68.32
C GLU A 23 37.10 0.70 68.63
N LEU A 24 36.44 1.34 67.66
CA LEU A 24 35.05 1.81 67.83
C LEU A 24 34.09 0.65 68.07
N LYS A 25 34.28 -0.48 67.39
CA LYS A 25 33.46 -1.67 67.56
C LYS A 25 33.67 -2.33 68.92
N ALA A 26 34.90 -2.39 69.41
CA ALA A 26 35.21 -2.92 70.74
C ALA A 26 34.61 -2.03 71.85
N GLU A 27 34.80 -0.71 71.76
CA GLU A 27 34.26 0.25 72.74
C GLU A 27 32.72 0.26 72.73
N LEU A 28 32.10 0.22 71.55
CA LEU A 28 30.64 0.08 71.41
C LEU A 28 30.14 -1.24 71.98
N SER A 29 30.81 -2.36 71.71
CA SER A 29 30.38 -3.68 72.20
C SER A 29 30.42 -3.73 73.73
N GLN A 30 31.49 -3.23 74.34
CA GLN A 30 31.64 -3.16 75.80
C GLN A 30 30.59 -2.22 76.43
N LYS A 31 30.36 -1.04 75.85
CA LYS A 31 29.33 -0.09 76.33
C LYS A 31 27.90 -0.54 76.03
N LEU A 32 27.69 -1.48 75.12
CA LEU A 32 26.36 -2.01 74.81
C LEU A 32 26.02 -3.26 75.61
N GLU A 33 27.02 -3.95 76.14
CA GLU A 33 26.88 -5.15 76.96
C GLU A 33 26.14 -4.86 78.28
N GLN A 34 26.39 -3.70 78.89
CA GLN A 34 25.64 -3.18 80.05
C GLN A 34 24.14 -3.02 79.79
N TYR A 35 23.70 -2.84 78.53
CA TYR A 35 22.28 -2.72 78.19
C TYR A 35 21.60 -4.05 77.84
N LYS A 36 22.36 -5.14 77.60
CA LYS A 36 21.81 -6.44 77.17
C LYS A 36 21.10 -7.22 78.29
N GLY A 37 21.28 -6.84 79.56
CA GLY A 37 20.67 -7.50 80.72
C GLY A 37 19.90 -6.57 81.66
N LEU A 38 19.70 -5.30 81.29
CA LEU A 38 19.06 -4.32 82.15
C LEU A 38 17.53 -4.40 82.01
N VAL A 39 16.84 -4.79 83.09
CA VAL A 39 15.38 -4.66 83.23
C VAL A 39 15.12 -3.35 83.96
N TYR A 40 14.66 -2.33 83.24
CA TYR A 40 14.36 -1.03 83.83
C TYR A 40 13.13 -1.12 84.73
N THR A 41 13.23 -0.67 85.98
CA THR A 41 12.08 -0.44 86.87
C THR A 41 11.44 0.93 86.60
N GLU A 42 10.23 1.20 87.13
CA GLU A 42 9.51 2.47 86.91
C GLU A 42 10.34 3.72 87.24
N ASP A 43 11.17 3.64 88.27
CA ASP A 43 12.05 4.74 88.70
C ASP A 43 13.22 4.99 87.73
N GLN A 44 13.60 4.00 86.92
CA GLN A 44 14.75 4.05 85.99
C GLN A 44 14.36 4.45 84.56
N ILE A 45 13.07 4.64 84.26
CA ILE A 45 12.57 5.00 82.93
C ILE A 45 13.17 6.32 82.42
N LYS A 46 13.47 7.28 83.30
CA LYS A 46 14.12 8.55 82.91
C LYS A 46 15.54 8.30 82.39
N GLU A 47 16.28 7.42 83.03
CA GLU A 47 17.66 7.06 82.65
C GLU A 47 17.67 6.25 81.34
N ALA A 48 16.75 5.28 81.21
CA ALA A 48 16.55 4.51 79.97
C ALA A 48 16.29 5.41 78.74
N LYS A 49 15.48 6.46 78.90
CA LYS A 49 15.20 7.44 77.84
C LYS A 49 16.45 8.26 77.50
N ALA A 50 17.25 8.64 78.49
CA ALA A 50 18.50 9.36 78.28
C ALA A 50 19.53 8.49 77.52
N ASP A 51 19.66 7.22 77.87
CA ASP A 51 20.61 6.32 77.21
C ASP A 51 20.18 5.98 75.78
N ARG A 52 18.88 5.76 75.54
CA ARG A 52 18.34 5.66 74.17
C ARG A 52 18.67 6.91 73.34
N ALA A 53 18.52 8.10 73.91
CA ALA A 53 18.85 9.35 73.22
C ALA A 53 20.35 9.44 72.87
N LYS A 54 21.23 9.08 73.81
CA LYS A 54 22.69 9.03 73.56
C LYS A 54 23.06 8.04 72.45
N LEU A 55 22.49 6.83 72.48
CA LEU A 55 22.75 5.80 71.46
C LEU A 55 22.25 6.24 70.07
N ASN A 56 21.07 6.86 70.00
CA ASN A 56 20.54 7.41 68.75
C ASN A 56 21.40 8.58 68.23
N ALA A 57 21.89 9.45 69.11
CA ALA A 57 22.79 10.54 68.74
C ALA A 57 24.12 10.02 68.18
N LEU A 58 24.69 8.99 68.81
CA LEU A 58 25.91 8.34 68.34
C LEU A 58 25.71 7.65 66.98
N ALA A 59 24.62 6.90 66.80
CA ALA A 59 24.26 6.29 65.53
C ALA A 59 24.08 7.35 64.41
N THR A 60 23.44 8.46 64.73
CA THR A 60 23.25 9.59 63.79
C THR A 60 24.59 10.24 63.41
N ALA A 61 25.51 10.40 64.37
CA ALA A 61 26.82 10.97 64.10
C ALA A 61 27.68 10.08 63.17
N ILE A 62 27.66 8.76 63.38
CA ILE A 62 28.34 7.78 62.52
C ILE A 62 27.77 7.82 61.10
N ASP A 63 26.45 7.78 60.97
CA ASP A 63 25.78 7.84 59.66
C ASP A 63 26.01 9.19 58.95
N GLY A 64 26.05 10.29 59.72
CA GLY A 64 26.39 11.62 59.21
C GLY A 64 27.80 11.68 58.62
N LYS A 65 28.81 11.12 59.32
CA LYS A 65 30.18 11.05 58.81
C LYS A 65 30.30 10.18 57.56
N ARG A 66 29.59 9.04 57.49
CA ARG A 66 29.49 8.22 56.27
C ARG A 66 28.93 9.03 55.09
N LYS A 67 27.83 9.76 55.29
CA LYS A 67 27.20 10.58 54.26
C LYS A 67 28.10 11.71 53.78
N GLU A 68 28.76 12.40 54.70
CA GLU A 68 29.71 13.48 54.40
C GLU A 68 30.90 12.95 53.58
N LEU A 69 31.50 11.82 54.01
CA LEU A 69 32.62 11.22 53.30
C LEU A 69 32.21 10.72 51.90
N LYS A 70 31.02 10.12 51.77
CA LYS A 70 30.45 9.75 50.46
C LYS A 70 30.35 10.96 49.53
N LYS A 71 29.87 12.10 50.05
CA LYS A 71 29.76 13.34 49.28
C LYS A 71 31.13 13.84 48.86
N GLN A 72 32.11 13.86 49.76
CA GLN A 72 33.49 14.28 49.44
C GLN A 72 34.18 13.36 48.44
N CYS A 73 33.95 12.05 48.48
CA CYS A 73 34.50 11.11 47.50
C CYS A 73 33.81 11.23 46.13
N LEU A 74 32.51 11.52 46.09
CA LEU A 74 31.76 11.67 44.83
C LEU A 74 31.93 13.05 44.21
N GLN A 75 32.18 14.10 45.00
CA GLN A 75 32.28 15.47 44.49
C GLN A 75 33.35 15.63 43.39
N PRO A 76 34.58 15.07 43.50
CA PRO A 76 35.56 15.10 42.40
C PRO A 76 35.08 14.37 41.15
N TYR A 77 34.35 13.25 41.33
CA TYR A 77 33.77 12.51 40.23
C TYR A 77 32.64 13.29 39.55
N GLU A 78 31.73 13.89 40.31
CA GLU A 78 30.62 14.70 39.79
C GLU A 78 31.15 15.94 39.04
N GLN A 79 32.22 16.57 39.53
CA GLN A 79 32.89 17.66 38.83
C GLN A 79 33.53 17.19 37.52
N PHE A 80 34.23 16.05 37.52
CA PHE A 80 34.79 15.45 36.32
C PHE A 80 33.70 15.07 35.31
N GLU A 81 32.61 14.44 35.77
CA GLU A 81 31.47 14.06 34.95
C GLU A 81 30.82 15.29 34.31
N ALA A 82 30.66 16.39 35.07
CA ALA A 82 30.14 17.65 34.56
C ALA A 82 31.06 18.24 33.46
N GLN A 83 32.38 18.24 33.68
CA GLN A 83 33.35 18.70 32.68
C GLN A 83 33.34 17.84 31.41
N ILE A 84 33.22 16.52 31.54
CA ILE A 84 33.09 15.63 30.38
C ILE A 84 31.77 15.89 29.64
N LYS A 85 30.65 16.06 30.35
CA LYS A 85 29.36 16.37 29.73
C LYS A 85 29.39 17.71 28.99
N ASP A 86 30.05 18.71 29.56
CA ASP A 86 30.24 20.01 28.91
C ASP A 86 31.06 19.89 27.62
N LEU A 87 32.21 19.20 27.67
CA LEU A 87 33.01 18.90 26.47
C LEU A 87 32.23 18.12 25.41
N LEU A 88 31.43 17.13 25.82
CA LEU A 88 30.56 16.38 24.91
C LEU A 88 29.46 17.27 24.30
N ALA A 89 28.91 18.22 25.05
CA ALA A 89 27.92 19.16 24.55
C ALA A 89 28.52 20.08 23.47
N VAL A 90 29.73 20.60 23.69
CA VAL A 90 30.48 21.40 22.71
C VAL A 90 30.74 20.65 21.41
N ILE A 91 30.91 19.32 21.46
CA ILE A 91 31.10 18.47 20.26
C ILE A 91 29.77 18.18 19.56
N LYS A 92 28.69 17.96 20.33
CA LYS A 92 27.39 17.55 19.77
C LYS A 92 26.76 18.61 18.87
N GLU A 93 26.92 19.89 19.20
CA GLU A 93 26.38 20.98 18.39
C GLU A 93 26.94 21.02 16.95
N PRO A 94 28.27 21.08 16.72
CA PRO A 94 28.81 21.05 15.37
C PRO A 94 28.55 19.72 14.66
N VAL A 95 28.49 18.59 15.37
CA VAL A 95 28.10 17.29 14.77
C VAL A 95 26.69 17.36 14.19
N ALA A 96 25.71 17.87 14.95
CA ALA A 96 24.34 18.02 14.47
C ALA A 96 24.24 18.97 13.27
N LEU A 97 25.03 20.05 13.27
CA LEU A 97 25.10 21.00 12.16
C LEU A 97 25.70 20.36 10.90
N ILE A 98 26.78 19.59 11.04
CA ILE A 98 27.39 18.83 9.93
C ILE A 98 26.40 17.80 9.38
N ASP A 99 25.74 17.04 10.26
CA ASP A 99 24.73 16.05 9.85
C ASP A 99 23.58 16.69 9.06
N SER A 100 23.12 17.86 9.51
CA SER A 100 22.09 18.62 8.79
C SER A 100 22.57 19.10 7.42
N GLN A 101 23.82 19.55 7.31
CA GLN A 101 24.40 19.97 6.04
C GLN A 101 24.57 18.80 5.08
N ILE A 102 25.01 17.63 5.57
CA ILE A 102 25.13 16.41 4.77
C ILE A 102 23.77 15.99 4.22
N LYS A 103 22.73 15.96 5.08
CA LYS A 103 21.36 15.64 4.65
C LYS A 103 20.84 16.62 3.61
N GLY A 104 21.00 17.92 3.84
CA GLY A 104 20.59 18.95 2.88
C GLY A 104 21.29 18.82 1.54
N TYR A 105 22.59 18.52 1.53
CA TYR A 105 23.36 18.28 0.31
C TYR A 105 22.91 17.01 -0.43
N GLU A 106 22.65 15.91 0.29
CA GLU A 106 22.14 14.67 -0.31
C GLU A 106 20.73 14.85 -0.89
N GLU A 107 19.85 15.58 -0.21
CA GLU A 107 18.52 15.93 -0.69
C GLU A 107 18.59 16.82 -1.94
N GLU A 108 19.44 17.84 -1.95
CA GLU A 108 19.68 18.69 -3.13
C GLU A 108 20.19 17.86 -4.31
N LYS A 109 21.12 16.94 -4.07
CA LYS A 109 21.65 16.03 -5.09
C LYS A 109 20.57 15.10 -5.64
N LYS A 110 19.69 14.56 -4.78
CA LYS A 110 18.53 13.75 -5.21
C LYS A 110 17.54 14.59 -6.03
N ALA A 111 17.26 15.82 -5.61
CA ALA A 111 16.36 16.72 -6.34
C ALA A 111 16.92 17.08 -7.72
N LYS A 112 18.21 17.44 -7.81
CA LYS A 112 18.88 17.68 -9.12
C LYS A 112 18.82 16.44 -10.00
N LYS A 113 19.11 15.27 -9.45
CA LYS A 113 19.04 14.01 -10.19
C LYS A 113 17.61 13.67 -10.64
N LEU A 114 16.60 13.99 -9.84
CA LEU A 114 15.20 13.83 -10.23
C LEU A 114 14.89 14.67 -11.47
N GLU A 115 15.32 15.93 -11.49
CA GLU A 115 15.14 16.81 -12.65
C GLU A 115 15.91 16.31 -13.88
N GLU A 116 17.13 15.79 -13.71
CA GLU A 116 17.88 15.14 -14.80
C GLU A 116 17.16 13.90 -15.34
N VAL A 117 16.59 13.08 -14.46
CA VAL A 117 15.85 11.87 -14.83
C VAL A 117 14.51 12.22 -15.51
N LYS A 118 13.81 13.27 -15.07
CA LYS A 118 12.64 13.80 -15.77
C LYS A 118 12.98 14.31 -17.16
N ALA A 119 14.03 15.14 -17.28
CA ALA A 119 14.47 15.65 -18.58
C ALA A 119 14.90 14.51 -19.53
N LEU A 120 15.54 13.48 -18.98
CA LEU A 120 15.90 12.27 -19.72
C LEU A 120 14.66 11.51 -20.17
N PHE A 121 13.65 11.36 -19.31
CA PHE A 121 12.39 10.73 -19.65
C PHE A 121 11.67 11.47 -20.78
N GLU A 122 11.50 12.79 -20.69
CA GLU A 122 10.86 13.60 -21.73
C GLU A 122 11.61 13.47 -23.06
N LYS A 123 12.94 13.58 -23.04
CA LYS A 123 13.76 13.39 -24.25
C LYS A 123 13.56 12.01 -24.88
N LEU A 124 13.48 10.96 -24.08
CA LEU A 124 13.27 9.60 -24.57
C LEU A 124 11.84 9.40 -25.08
N LYS A 125 10.85 10.02 -24.42
CA LYS A 125 9.45 10.04 -24.84
C LYS A 125 9.29 10.72 -26.19
N ASP A 126 9.87 11.91 -26.36
CA ASP A 126 9.90 12.66 -27.63
C ASP A 126 10.56 11.84 -28.75
N ALA A 127 11.65 11.14 -28.45
CA ALA A 127 12.35 10.29 -29.41
C ALA A 127 11.56 9.01 -29.75
N ALA A 128 10.72 8.51 -28.84
CA ALA A 128 9.88 7.34 -29.06
C ALA A 128 8.67 7.64 -29.96
N GLY A 129 8.13 8.86 -29.88
CA GLY A 129 7.08 9.38 -30.76
C GLY A 129 5.75 9.68 -30.05
N GLU A 130 4.84 10.36 -30.76
CA GLU A 130 3.52 10.80 -30.25
C GLU A 130 2.66 9.64 -29.73
N GLU A 131 2.88 8.43 -30.23
CA GLU A 131 2.20 7.20 -29.78
C GLU A 131 2.41 6.90 -28.28
N PHE A 132 3.44 7.49 -27.63
CA PHE A 132 3.72 7.32 -26.20
C PHE A 132 3.26 8.50 -25.33
N GLU A 133 2.49 9.45 -25.88
CA GLU A 133 2.07 10.65 -25.14
C GLU A 133 1.29 10.33 -23.84
N PHE A 134 0.56 9.21 -23.84
CA PHE A 134 -0.17 8.70 -22.68
C PHE A 134 0.71 8.22 -21.52
N VAL A 135 1.99 7.94 -21.76
CA VAL A 135 2.91 7.45 -20.72
C VAL A 135 3.34 8.62 -19.85
N SER A 136 3.04 8.54 -18.55
CA SER A 136 3.45 9.54 -17.57
C SER A 136 4.81 9.19 -16.93
N PHE A 137 5.50 10.20 -16.42
CA PHE A 137 6.76 10.01 -15.71
C PHE A 137 6.59 9.09 -14.49
N GLU A 138 5.52 9.28 -13.73
CA GLU A 138 5.22 8.55 -12.49
C GLU A 138 5.05 7.05 -12.73
N GLN A 139 4.51 6.65 -13.88
CA GLN A 139 4.34 5.24 -14.24
C GLN A 139 5.68 4.54 -14.53
N ILE A 140 6.70 5.30 -14.94
CA ILE A 140 8.01 4.78 -15.33
C ILE A 140 9.04 4.96 -14.22
N PHE A 141 8.88 6.00 -13.41
CA PHE A 141 9.78 6.38 -12.34
C PHE A 141 9.91 5.30 -11.27
N GLU A 142 11.12 5.15 -10.75
CA GLU A 142 11.42 4.27 -9.62
C GLU A 142 12.38 5.01 -8.69
N ASP A 143 12.14 4.99 -7.38
CA ASP A 143 12.96 5.71 -6.37
C ASP A 143 14.45 5.38 -6.49
N LYS A 144 14.77 4.14 -6.91
CA LYS A 144 16.14 3.69 -7.12
C LYS A 144 16.89 4.53 -8.15
N PHE A 145 16.20 5.19 -9.10
CA PHE A 145 16.83 6.10 -10.06
C PHE A 145 17.53 7.27 -9.37
N LEU A 146 17.12 7.64 -8.15
CA LEU A 146 17.75 8.71 -7.38
C LEU A 146 18.99 8.23 -6.58
N ASN A 147 19.26 6.92 -6.53
CA ASN A 147 20.41 6.38 -5.80
C ASN A 147 21.73 6.86 -6.39
N ALA A 148 22.68 7.30 -5.55
CA ALA A 148 23.98 7.79 -6.00
C ALA A 148 24.80 6.76 -6.79
N SER A 149 24.58 5.46 -6.56
CA SER A 149 25.25 4.36 -7.24
C SER A 149 24.76 4.12 -8.68
N LEU A 150 23.55 4.56 -9.03
CA LEU A 150 22.98 4.38 -10.35
C LEU A 150 23.34 5.57 -11.24
N SER A 151 24.08 5.32 -12.33
CA SER A 151 24.43 6.38 -13.29
C SER A 151 23.23 6.77 -14.16
N LEU A 152 23.20 8.00 -14.66
CA LEU A 152 22.14 8.46 -15.58
C LEU A 152 22.06 7.59 -16.85
N LYS A 153 23.20 7.08 -17.34
CA LYS A 153 23.24 6.15 -18.49
C LYS A 153 22.52 4.83 -18.22
N MET A 154 22.64 4.31 -16.99
CA MET A 154 21.92 3.10 -16.60
C MET A 154 20.42 3.39 -16.52
N VAL A 155 20.04 4.55 -15.96
CA VAL A 155 18.64 4.99 -15.93
C VAL A 155 18.07 5.14 -17.34
N GLU A 156 18.81 5.77 -18.26
CA GLU A 156 18.48 5.90 -19.68
C GLU A 156 18.20 4.54 -20.32
N THR A 157 19.07 3.56 -20.07
CA THR A 157 18.91 2.20 -20.58
C THR A 157 17.63 1.54 -20.03
N VAL A 158 17.37 1.69 -18.73
CA VAL A 158 16.18 1.13 -18.09
C VAL A 158 14.90 1.77 -18.65
N ILE A 159 14.86 3.09 -18.77
CA ILE A 159 13.71 3.82 -19.33
C ILE A 159 13.48 3.43 -20.80
N SER A 160 14.56 3.38 -21.60
CA SER A 160 14.48 2.96 -23.01
C SER A 160 13.93 1.55 -23.16
N ASN A 161 14.36 0.61 -22.30
CA ASN A 161 13.84 -0.75 -22.29
C ASN A 161 12.35 -0.79 -21.94
N LYS A 162 11.88 0.06 -21.03
CA LYS A 162 10.44 0.20 -20.73
C LYS A 162 9.66 0.68 -21.95
N PHE A 163 10.11 1.74 -22.64
CA PHE A 163 9.48 2.20 -23.88
C PHE A 163 9.42 1.11 -24.95
N ASN A 164 10.51 0.36 -25.14
CA ASN A 164 10.53 -0.78 -26.07
C ASN A 164 9.53 -1.88 -25.66
N SER A 165 9.41 -2.18 -24.37
CA SER A 165 8.42 -3.13 -23.87
C SER A 165 7.00 -2.65 -24.12
N ILE A 166 6.72 -1.37 -23.89
CA ILE A 166 5.41 -0.76 -24.14
C ILE A 166 5.07 -0.85 -25.63
N LYS A 167 6.03 -0.56 -26.51
CA LYS A 167 5.89 -0.70 -27.96
C LYS A 167 5.50 -2.12 -28.36
N CYS A 168 6.20 -3.11 -27.81
CA CYS A 168 5.91 -4.52 -28.07
C CYS A 168 4.50 -4.91 -27.59
N ASN A 169 4.11 -4.48 -26.39
CA ASN A 169 2.80 -4.76 -25.81
C ASN A 169 1.67 -4.14 -26.65
N LEU A 170 1.81 -2.88 -27.07
CA LEU A 170 0.86 -2.22 -27.96
C LEU A 170 0.71 -2.97 -29.28
N LYS A 171 1.82 -3.45 -29.85
CA LYS A 171 1.77 -4.28 -31.07
C LYS A 171 1.02 -5.59 -30.83
N THR A 172 1.27 -6.26 -29.71
CA THR A 172 0.54 -7.49 -29.34
C THR A 172 -0.96 -7.25 -29.21
N ILE A 173 -1.36 -6.11 -28.62
CA ILE A 173 -2.77 -5.73 -28.51
C ILE A 173 -3.37 -5.39 -29.88
N ALA A 174 -2.62 -4.69 -30.73
CA ALA A 174 -3.06 -4.34 -32.09
C ALA A 174 -3.27 -5.59 -32.98
N ASP A 175 -2.51 -6.66 -32.74
CA ASP A 175 -2.63 -7.94 -33.45
C ASP A 175 -3.87 -8.77 -33.01
N LEU A 176 -4.65 -8.30 -32.02
CA LEU A 176 -5.90 -8.94 -31.62
C LEU A 176 -6.97 -8.80 -32.72
N LYS A 177 -7.72 -9.88 -32.96
CA LYS A 177 -8.78 -9.92 -33.99
C LYS A 177 -10.00 -9.07 -33.64
N GLU A 178 -10.37 -9.02 -32.36
CA GLU A 178 -11.57 -8.36 -31.85
C GLU A 178 -11.23 -7.58 -30.57
N TYR A 179 -11.93 -6.47 -30.35
CA TYR A 179 -11.80 -5.60 -29.17
C TYR A 179 -10.37 -5.09 -28.87
N SER A 180 -9.53 -4.95 -29.91
CA SER A 180 -8.16 -4.43 -29.79
C SER A 180 -8.13 -2.98 -29.32
N PHE A 181 -9.13 -2.17 -29.71
CA PHE A 181 -9.27 -0.78 -29.29
C PHE A 181 -9.52 -0.68 -27.78
N GLU A 182 -10.49 -1.42 -27.25
CA GLU A 182 -10.83 -1.42 -25.83
C GLU A 182 -9.68 -1.94 -24.97
N ALA A 183 -8.97 -2.97 -25.43
CA ALA A 183 -7.76 -3.44 -24.77
C ALA A 183 -6.63 -2.39 -24.80
N THR A 184 -6.51 -1.63 -25.90
CA THR A 184 -5.52 -0.56 -26.00
C THR A 184 -5.80 0.55 -24.99
N GLU A 185 -7.06 0.95 -24.81
CA GLU A 185 -7.43 1.97 -23.82
C GLU A 185 -7.12 1.51 -22.38
N VAL A 186 -7.48 0.28 -22.02
CA VAL A 186 -7.13 -0.29 -20.70
C VAL A 186 -5.61 -0.36 -20.51
N TYR A 187 -4.87 -0.72 -21.56
CA TYR A 187 -3.42 -0.75 -21.50
C TYR A 187 -2.81 0.65 -21.31
N LYS A 188 -3.36 1.68 -21.94
CA LYS A 188 -2.87 3.06 -21.77
C LYS A 188 -3.03 3.55 -20.32
N GLU A 189 -4.11 3.16 -19.66
CA GLU A 189 -4.36 3.51 -18.26
C GLU A 189 -3.45 2.75 -17.28
N THR A 190 -3.24 1.46 -17.53
CA THR A 190 -2.64 0.54 -16.54
C THR A 190 -1.18 0.20 -16.82
N LEU A 191 -0.74 0.34 -18.08
CA LEU A 191 0.50 -0.25 -18.63
C LEU A 191 0.64 -1.75 -18.36
N ASN A 192 -0.48 -2.45 -18.15
CA ASN A 192 -0.52 -3.87 -17.85
C ASN A 192 -1.10 -4.67 -19.03
N LEU A 193 -0.24 -5.42 -19.72
CA LEU A 193 -0.66 -6.23 -20.87
C LEU A 193 -1.71 -7.29 -20.48
N ASN A 194 -1.58 -7.90 -19.30
CA ASN A 194 -2.49 -8.97 -18.90
C ASN A 194 -3.91 -8.44 -18.68
N GLU A 195 -4.06 -7.29 -18.02
CA GLU A 195 -5.36 -6.66 -17.79
C GLU A 195 -6.02 -6.26 -19.12
N ALA A 196 -5.25 -5.73 -20.06
CA ALA A 196 -5.72 -5.40 -21.40
C ALA A 196 -6.22 -6.64 -22.17
N LEU A 197 -5.45 -7.73 -22.14
CA LEU A 197 -5.83 -8.98 -22.81
C LEU A 197 -7.04 -9.66 -22.17
N GLU A 198 -7.13 -9.65 -20.84
CA GLU A 198 -8.29 -10.18 -20.12
C GLU A 198 -9.56 -9.39 -20.46
N LYS A 199 -9.45 -8.06 -20.59
CA LYS A 199 -10.57 -7.22 -21.02
C LYS A 199 -11.06 -7.58 -22.42
N ALA A 200 -10.16 -7.70 -23.40
CA ALA A 200 -10.54 -8.11 -24.75
C ALA A 200 -11.24 -9.47 -24.74
N LYS A 201 -10.66 -10.46 -24.05
CA LYS A 201 -11.25 -11.80 -23.94
C LYS A 201 -12.65 -11.77 -23.33
N TYR A 202 -12.83 -11.01 -22.25
CA TYR A 202 -14.13 -10.86 -21.61
C TYR A 202 -15.20 -10.27 -22.54
N MET A 203 -14.82 -9.32 -23.39
CA MET A 203 -15.73 -8.72 -24.38
C MET A 203 -16.11 -9.70 -25.48
N VAL A 204 -15.16 -10.52 -25.96
CA VAL A 204 -15.43 -11.62 -26.90
C VAL A 204 -16.42 -12.60 -26.29
N ASP A 205 -16.14 -13.09 -25.07
CA ASP A 205 -17.00 -14.07 -24.39
C ASP A 205 -18.44 -13.54 -24.20
N ILE A 206 -18.61 -12.25 -23.94
CA ILE A 206 -19.93 -11.61 -23.83
C ILE A 206 -20.63 -11.54 -25.19
N ALA A 207 -19.91 -11.14 -26.24
CA ALA A 207 -20.47 -11.00 -27.57
C ALA A 207 -20.91 -12.35 -28.14
N GLU A 208 -20.10 -13.39 -27.97
CA GLU A 208 -20.44 -14.76 -28.35
C GLU A 208 -21.67 -15.27 -27.60
N LYS A 209 -21.74 -15.05 -26.27
CA LYS A 209 -22.92 -15.44 -25.47
C LYS A 209 -24.19 -14.72 -25.91
N LYS A 210 -24.11 -13.41 -26.18
CA LYS A 210 -25.25 -12.63 -26.66
C LYS A 210 -25.73 -13.11 -28.03
N LYS A 211 -24.80 -13.36 -28.96
CA LYS A 211 -25.11 -13.86 -30.29
C LYS A 211 -25.73 -15.26 -30.24
N ALA A 212 -25.20 -16.16 -29.42
CA ALA A 212 -25.76 -17.50 -29.24
C ALA A 212 -27.18 -17.45 -28.62
N GLU A 213 -27.44 -16.51 -27.72
CA GLU A 213 -28.78 -16.31 -27.15
C GLU A 213 -29.76 -15.75 -28.18
N GLU A 214 -29.34 -14.81 -29.01
CA GLU A 214 -30.15 -14.24 -30.09
C GLU A 214 -30.47 -15.28 -31.18
N GLU A 215 -29.48 -16.07 -31.60
CA GLU A 215 -29.68 -17.18 -32.54
C GLU A 215 -30.64 -18.24 -31.98
N ARG A 216 -30.57 -18.54 -30.68
CA ARG A 216 -31.53 -19.42 -30.01
C ARG A 216 -32.94 -18.85 -30.04
N LYS A 217 -33.11 -17.57 -29.70
CA LYS A 217 -34.42 -16.90 -29.75
C LYS A 217 -35.01 -16.89 -31.15
N GLU A 218 -34.18 -16.60 -32.17
CA GLU A 218 -34.63 -16.59 -33.56
C GLU A 218 -34.97 -18.00 -34.07
N GLN A 219 -34.30 -19.04 -33.60
CA GLN A 219 -34.66 -20.44 -33.87
C GLN A 219 -35.97 -20.84 -33.17
N GLU A 220 -36.12 -20.49 -31.90
CA GLU A 220 -37.34 -20.72 -31.12
C GLU A 220 -38.53 -20.01 -31.79
N GLU A 221 -38.41 -18.74 -32.21
CA GLU A 221 -39.46 -18.02 -32.95
C GLU A 221 -39.77 -18.65 -34.32
N LYS A 222 -38.75 -19.14 -35.05
CA LYS A 222 -38.95 -19.84 -36.33
C LYS A 222 -39.62 -21.21 -36.16
N GLU A 223 -39.37 -21.90 -35.05
CA GLU A 223 -40.04 -23.15 -34.70
C GLU A 223 -41.49 -22.90 -34.25
N GLU A 224 -41.73 -21.87 -33.43
CA GLU A 224 -43.07 -21.47 -32.99
C GLU A 224 -43.97 -21.04 -34.16
N VAL A 225 -43.43 -20.33 -35.16
CA VAL A 225 -44.15 -19.98 -36.40
C VAL A 225 -44.43 -21.21 -37.28
N LYS A 226 -43.58 -22.25 -37.26
CA LYS A 226 -43.85 -23.52 -37.95
C LYS A 226 -44.88 -24.37 -37.21
N GLU A 227 -44.92 -24.32 -35.88
CA GLU A 227 -45.89 -25.05 -35.05
C GLU A 227 -47.30 -24.45 -35.10
N ILE A 228 -47.45 -23.17 -35.46
CA ILE A 228 -48.76 -22.53 -35.75
C ILE A 228 -49.31 -22.91 -37.14
N THR A 229 -48.52 -23.64 -37.95
CA THR A 229 -49.01 -24.34 -39.15
C THR A 229 -48.97 -25.86 -39.00
N PRO A 230 -49.85 -26.50 -38.20
CA PRO A 230 -50.17 -27.89 -38.43
C PRO A 230 -51.34 -27.98 -39.44
N ASP A 231 -51.09 -28.78 -40.46
CA ASP A 231 -52.05 -29.44 -41.35
C ASP A 231 -52.36 -28.78 -42.72
N MET A 232 -51.39 -28.85 -43.61
CA MET A 232 -51.67 -28.99 -45.05
C MET A 232 -50.78 -30.10 -45.62
N GLN A 233 -51.04 -31.36 -45.24
CA GLN A 233 -50.47 -32.48 -45.99
C GLN A 233 -51.22 -33.81 -45.81
N ASP A 234 -52.54 -33.83 -46.02
CA ASP A 234 -53.19 -35.01 -46.61
C ASP A 234 -54.62 -34.71 -47.11
N VAL A 235 -54.79 -34.25 -48.36
CA VAL A 235 -56.05 -34.48 -49.08
C VAL A 235 -55.75 -34.75 -50.55
N LYS A 236 -55.64 -36.04 -50.85
CA LYS A 236 -55.89 -36.63 -52.17
C LYS A 236 -57.11 -36.00 -52.83
N GLU A 237 -57.01 -35.81 -54.14
CA GLU A 237 -58.11 -35.94 -55.12
C GLU A 237 -59.44 -36.42 -54.51
N SER A 238 -60.35 -35.48 -54.29
CA SER A 238 -61.77 -35.77 -54.42
C SER A 238 -62.45 -34.61 -55.14
N ALA A 239 -62.66 -34.83 -56.44
CA ALA A 239 -63.67 -34.11 -57.18
C ALA A 239 -65.02 -34.36 -56.49
N THR A 240 -65.54 -33.34 -55.80
CA THR A 240 -66.95 -33.29 -55.43
C THR A 240 -67.62 -32.20 -56.25
N ASP A 241 -68.65 -32.66 -56.97
CA ASP A 241 -69.46 -31.92 -57.93
C ASP A 241 -70.33 -30.90 -57.19
N ILE A 242 -69.75 -29.75 -56.85
CA ILE A 242 -70.49 -28.61 -56.29
C ILE A 242 -71.15 -27.88 -57.47
N LYS A 243 -72.48 -28.00 -57.59
CA LYS A 243 -73.28 -27.17 -58.51
C LYS A 243 -73.07 -25.70 -58.18
N ARG A 244 -72.49 -24.95 -59.12
CA ARG A 244 -72.25 -23.50 -58.98
C ARG A 244 -73.28 -22.72 -59.79
N GLU A 245 -73.87 -21.70 -59.15
CA GLU A 245 -74.79 -20.75 -59.79
C GLU A 245 -74.18 -19.34 -59.79
N TRP A 246 -74.62 -18.49 -60.70
CA TRP A 246 -74.15 -17.10 -60.79
C TRP A 246 -74.90 -16.23 -59.77
N THR A 247 -74.18 -15.76 -58.75
CA THR A 247 -74.71 -14.83 -57.75
C THR A 247 -74.22 -13.41 -58.04
N ALA A 248 -75.14 -12.45 -58.16
CA ALA A 248 -74.79 -11.03 -58.23
C ALA A 248 -74.44 -10.53 -56.82
N PHE A 249 -73.33 -9.82 -56.67
CA PHE A 249 -72.93 -9.18 -55.42
C PHE A 249 -72.29 -7.81 -55.72
N GLU A 250 -72.50 -6.84 -54.85
CA GLU A 250 -71.86 -5.53 -54.89
C GLU A 250 -70.86 -5.41 -53.75
N ALA A 251 -69.69 -4.82 -54.04
CA ALA A 251 -68.65 -4.57 -53.05
C ALA A 251 -68.11 -3.16 -53.24
N TYR A 252 -68.05 -2.39 -52.15
CA TYR A 252 -67.47 -1.04 -52.15
C TYR A 252 -65.96 -1.16 -51.90
N LEU A 253 -65.18 -1.12 -52.99
CA LEU A 253 -63.73 -1.40 -52.99
C LEU A 253 -62.99 -0.38 -53.87
N SER A 254 -61.73 -0.13 -53.53
CA SER A 254 -60.78 0.60 -54.38
C SER A 254 -60.25 -0.26 -55.54
N THR A 255 -59.56 0.36 -56.49
CA THR A 255 -58.99 -0.32 -57.67
C THR A 255 -57.95 -1.38 -57.31
N GLU A 256 -57.17 -1.20 -56.23
CA GLU A 256 -56.18 -2.19 -55.78
C GLU A 256 -56.86 -3.38 -55.09
N GLU A 257 -57.81 -3.12 -54.20
CA GLU A 257 -58.59 -4.16 -53.52
C GLU A 257 -59.39 -5.00 -54.53
N ALA A 258 -59.93 -4.38 -55.59
CA ALA A 258 -60.59 -5.10 -56.68
C ALA A 258 -59.64 -6.05 -57.42
N LYS A 259 -58.36 -5.67 -57.62
CA LYS A 259 -57.35 -6.56 -58.23
C LYS A 259 -56.97 -7.71 -57.30
N MET A 260 -56.83 -7.45 -56.00
CA MET A 260 -56.52 -8.48 -55.01
C MET A 260 -57.66 -9.49 -54.89
N LEU A 261 -58.91 -9.01 -54.82
CA LEU A 261 -60.09 -9.87 -54.81
C LEU A 261 -60.19 -10.69 -56.10
N ALA A 262 -59.94 -10.08 -57.26
CA ALA A 262 -59.92 -10.81 -58.53
C ALA A 262 -58.82 -11.89 -58.59
N ALA A 263 -57.63 -11.63 -58.02
CA ALA A 263 -56.56 -12.62 -57.91
C ALA A 263 -56.94 -13.78 -56.98
N TRP A 264 -57.52 -13.47 -55.81
CA TRP A 264 -57.98 -14.46 -54.85
C TRP A 264 -59.07 -15.37 -55.43
N LEU A 265 -60.06 -14.80 -56.14
CA LEU A 265 -61.12 -15.58 -56.77
C LEU A 265 -60.57 -16.51 -57.86
N LYS A 266 -59.59 -16.07 -58.65
CA LYS A 266 -58.90 -16.91 -59.63
C LYS A 266 -58.12 -18.05 -58.97
N LEU A 267 -57.41 -17.76 -57.87
CA LEU A 267 -56.65 -18.77 -57.13
C LEU A 267 -57.56 -19.89 -56.60
N ASN A 268 -58.79 -19.53 -56.20
CA ASN A 268 -59.81 -20.46 -55.71
C ASN A 268 -60.68 -21.06 -56.84
N ASN A 269 -60.29 -20.87 -58.11
CA ASN A 269 -60.99 -21.39 -59.27
C ASN A 269 -62.46 -20.89 -59.38
N ILE A 270 -62.77 -19.71 -58.84
CA ILE A 270 -64.10 -19.07 -58.89
C ILE A 270 -64.16 -18.15 -60.11
N LYS A 271 -65.17 -18.35 -60.97
CA LYS A 271 -65.36 -17.56 -62.18
C LYS A 271 -66.05 -16.24 -61.85
N ILE A 272 -65.44 -15.13 -62.24
CA ILE A 272 -66.03 -13.79 -62.18
C ILE A 272 -66.44 -13.33 -63.58
N ARG A 273 -67.57 -12.65 -63.69
CA ARG A 273 -68.00 -11.96 -64.91
C ARG A 273 -68.46 -10.55 -64.55
N ARG A 274 -68.24 -9.60 -65.45
CA ARG A 274 -68.85 -8.28 -65.35
C ARG A 274 -70.34 -8.42 -65.70
N ILE A 275 -71.22 -8.06 -64.77
CA ILE A 275 -72.65 -7.90 -65.02
C ILE A 275 -72.89 -6.47 -65.50
#